data_AF-A0A8X6RIA4-F1
#
_entry.id   AF-A0A8X6RIA4-F1
#
_cell.length_a   1.000
_cell.length_b   1.000
_cell.length_c   1.000
_cell.angle_alpha   90.00
_cell.angle_beta   90.00
_cell.angle_gamma   90.00
#
_symmetry.space_group_name_H-M   'P 1'
#
loop_
_entity.id
_entity.type
_entity.pdbx_description
1 polymer ?
#
loop_
_entity_poly.entity_id
_entity_poly.type
_entity_poly.pdbx_seq_one_letter_code
_entity_poly.pdbx_strand_id
1 'polypeptide(L)'
;MEIGLLQADAPRLLYVSRRVVHRLWNRYQTEVSVSIRHVPSHPRTTTPAVNRFIALSARRRRRICVLQLVADRSVASGRRIYAITG
;
A
#
# COMPACT_ATOMS: atom_id res chain seq x y z
N MET A 1 -23.89 52.28 -10.72
CA MET A 1 -24.49 51.86 -9.43
C MET A 1 -25.95 51.62 -9.75
N GLU A 2 -26.54 50.43 -9.62
CA GLU A 2 -26.41 49.41 -8.58
C GLU A 2 -26.75 48.04 -9.22
N ILE A 3 -25.82 47.10 -9.42
CA ILE A 3 -25.39 46.04 -8.48
C ILE A 3 -26.50 45.51 -7.52
N GLY A 4 -27.78 45.56 -7.91
CA GLY A 4 -28.88 45.07 -7.08
C GLY A 4 -29.72 43.92 -7.67
N LEU A 5 -29.75 43.76 -9.01
CA LEU A 5 -30.68 42.84 -9.67
C LEU A 5 -30.17 41.40 -9.80
N LEU A 6 -28.87 41.15 -9.71
CA LEU A 6 -28.33 39.79 -9.93
C LEU A 6 -28.52 38.85 -8.73
N GLN A 7 -28.71 39.40 -7.52
CA GLN A 7 -28.84 38.60 -6.30
C GLN A 7 -30.28 38.18 -6.01
N ALA A 8 -31.26 38.97 -6.46
CA ALA A 8 -32.69 38.73 -6.27
C ALA A 8 -33.32 37.83 -7.34
N ASP A 9 -32.72 37.72 -8.53
CA ASP A 9 -33.15 36.80 -9.59
C ASP A 9 -32.42 35.43 -9.54
N ALA A 10 -31.40 35.29 -8.71
CA ALA A 10 -30.73 34.02 -8.44
C ALA A 10 -31.69 32.88 -8.02
N PRO A 11 -32.71 33.06 -7.14
CA PRO A 11 -33.57 31.96 -6.73
C PRO A 11 -34.54 31.48 -7.81
N ARG A 12 -34.83 32.28 -8.85
CA ARG A 12 -35.71 31.89 -9.96
C ARG A 12 -35.02 30.94 -10.93
N LEU A 13 -33.72 31.13 -11.17
CA LEU A 13 -32.88 30.20 -11.93
C LEU A 13 -32.45 28.97 -11.11
N LEU A 14 -32.62 29.02 -9.80
CA LEU A 14 -32.37 27.93 -8.84
C LEU A 14 -33.65 27.18 -8.45
N TYR A 15 -34.65 27.09 -9.35
CA TYR A 15 -35.81 26.20 -9.17
C TYR A 15 -35.42 24.71 -9.16
N VAL A 16 -34.14 24.41 -9.27
CA VAL A 16 -33.57 23.13 -8.86
C VAL A 16 -33.41 23.18 -7.34
N SER A 17 -34.30 22.49 -6.62
CA SER A 17 -34.26 22.45 -5.16
C SER A 17 -32.83 22.21 -4.64
N ARG A 18 -32.45 22.87 -3.55
CA ARG A 18 -31.12 22.75 -2.93
C ARG A 18 -30.70 21.28 -2.72
N ARG A 19 -31.66 20.38 -2.51
CA ARG A 19 -31.45 18.93 -2.42
C ARG A 19 -30.97 18.30 -3.72
N VAL A 20 -31.51 18.72 -4.87
CA VAL A 20 -31.11 18.21 -6.18
C VAL A 20 -29.70 18.71 -6.54
N VAL A 21 -29.40 19.98 -6.28
CA VAL A 21 -28.03 20.53 -6.46
C VAL A 21 -27.03 19.78 -5.58
N HIS A 22 -27.37 19.55 -4.31
CA HIS A 22 -26.52 18.80 -3.39
C HIS A 22 -26.32 17.33 -3.82
N ARG A 23 -27.38 16.67 -4.30
CA ARG A 23 -27.29 15.30 -4.82
C ARG A 23 -26.40 15.21 -6.06
N LEU A 24 -26.53 16.17 -6.99
CA LEU A 24 -25.69 16.24 -8.19
C LEU A 24 -24.23 16.51 -7.84
N TRP A 25 -23.97 17.45 -6.93
CA TRP A 25 -22.62 17.76 -6.45
C TRP A 25 -21.95 16.55 -5.80
N ASN A 26 -22.68 15.83 -4.94
CA ASN A 26 -22.14 14.65 -4.26
C ASN A 26 -21.84 13.50 -5.24
N ARG A 27 -22.66 13.35 -6.28
CA ARG A 27 -22.44 12.34 -7.33
C ARG A 27 -21.22 12.67 -8.17
N TYR A 28 -21.06 13.93 -8.56
CA TYR A 28 -19.87 14.40 -9.27
C TYR A 28 -18.58 14.17 -8.45
N GLN A 29 -18.59 14.51 -7.17
CA GLN A 29 -17.46 14.24 -6.27
C GLN A 29 -17.21 12.74 -6.10
N THR A 30 -18.26 11.92 -6.04
CA THR A 30 -18.08 10.46 -5.95
C THR A 30 -17.41 9.92 -7.19
N GLU A 31 -17.85 10.30 -8.39
CA GLU A 31 -17.27 9.83 -9.66
C GLU A 31 -15.81 10.29 -9.83
N VAL A 32 -15.49 11.54 -9.46
CA VAL A 32 -14.12 12.06 -9.44
C VAL A 32 -13.29 11.44 -8.29
N SER A 33 -13.89 11.15 -7.13
CA SER A 33 -13.20 10.46 -6.03
C SER A 33 -12.94 8.98 -6.30
N VAL A 34 -13.77 8.35 -7.14
CA VAL A 34 -13.59 6.96 -7.58
C VAL A 34 -12.43 6.88 -8.57
N SER A 35 -12.17 7.93 -9.37
CA SER A 35 -10.97 8.01 -10.21
C SER A 35 -9.69 8.33 -9.40
N ILE A 36 -9.82 8.98 -8.25
CA ILE A 36 -8.74 9.25 -7.28
C ILE A 36 -8.74 8.22 -6.12
N ARG A 37 -9.38 7.07 -6.27
CA ARG A 37 -8.94 5.91 -5.50
C ARG A 37 -7.76 5.34 -6.24
N HIS A 38 -6.57 5.68 -5.74
CA HIS A 38 -5.38 4.88 -5.98
C HIS A 38 -5.76 3.45 -5.60
N VAL A 39 -6.14 2.65 -6.60
CA VAL A 39 -6.34 1.23 -6.43
C VAL A 39 -5.00 0.76 -5.89
N PRO A 40 -4.89 0.30 -4.63
CA PRO A 40 -3.66 -0.38 -4.24
C PRO A 40 -3.55 -1.48 -5.27
N SER A 41 -2.50 -1.41 -6.09
CA SER A 41 -2.22 -2.38 -7.12
C SER A 41 -2.40 -3.73 -6.45
N HIS A 42 -3.49 -4.39 -6.84
CA HIS A 42 -4.03 -5.58 -6.20
C HIS A 42 -2.85 -6.42 -5.73
N PRO A 43 -2.71 -6.74 -4.42
CA PRO A 43 -1.54 -7.44 -3.93
C PRO A 43 -1.47 -8.72 -4.74
N ARG A 44 -0.59 -8.73 -5.76
CA ARG A 44 -0.54 -9.76 -6.79
C ARG A 44 -0.52 -11.04 -6.02
N THR A 45 -1.61 -11.80 -6.10
CA THR A 45 -1.86 -13.03 -5.36
C THR A 45 -0.55 -13.81 -5.29
N THR A 46 0.21 -13.60 -4.21
CA THR A 46 1.49 -14.25 -4.04
C THR A 46 1.09 -15.65 -3.69
N THR A 47 1.17 -16.53 -4.67
CA THR A 47 0.74 -17.92 -4.55
C THR A 47 1.31 -18.47 -3.25
N PRO A 48 0.55 -19.22 -2.44
CA PRO A 48 1.05 -19.71 -1.14
C PRO A 48 2.43 -20.40 -1.23
N ALA A 49 2.74 -21.01 -2.38
CA ALA A 49 4.05 -21.57 -2.70
C ALA A 49 5.19 -20.53 -2.73
N VAL A 50 4.97 -19.35 -3.32
CA VAL A 50 5.95 -18.25 -3.41
C VAL A 50 6.26 -17.70 -2.02
N ASN A 51 5.23 -17.45 -1.20
CA ASN A 51 5.41 -16.98 0.18
C ASN A 51 6.17 -18.01 1.03
N ARG A 52 5.86 -19.30 0.87
CA ARG A 52 6.59 -20.39 1.52
C ARG A 52 8.05 -20.46 1.08
N PHE A 53 8.32 -20.29 -0.21
CA PHE A 53 9.68 -20.27 -0.74
C PHE A 53 10.50 -19.10 -0.18
N ILE A 54 9.91 -17.90 -0.09
CA ILE A 54 10.57 -16.72 0.50
C ILE A 54 10.90 -16.96 1.97
N ALA A 55 9.95 -17.45 2.76
CA ALA A 55 10.15 -17.73 4.19
C ALA A 55 11.26 -18.78 4.43
N LEU A 56 11.27 -19.85 3.64
CA LEU A 56 12.30 -20.89 3.72
C LEU A 56 13.68 -20.37 3.29
N SER A 57 13.73 -19.57 2.23
CA SER A 57 14.96 -18.95 1.73
C SER A 57 15.55 -17.99 2.76
N ALA A 58 14.72 -17.16 3.40
CA ALA A 58 15.13 -16.28 4.49
C ALA A 58 15.69 -17.08 5.69
N ARG A 59 15.01 -18.17 6.09
CA ARG A 59 15.48 -19.05 7.19
C ARG A 59 16.81 -19.72 6.86
N ARG A 60 16.99 -20.20 5.63
CA ARG A 60 18.24 -20.83 5.17
C ARG A 60 19.38 -19.82 5.16
N ARG A 61 19.18 -18.62 4.61
CA ARG A 61 20.19 -17.55 4.61
C ARG A 61 20.62 -17.16 6.02
N ARG A 62 19.67 -17.05 6.97
CA ARG A 62 19.99 -16.80 8.38
C ARG A 62 20.88 -17.90 8.97
N ARG A 63 20.56 -19.17 8.72
CA ARG A 63 21.40 -20.30 9.19
C ARG A 63 22.80 -20.28 8.59
N ILE A 64 22.92 -20.00 7.30
CA ILE A 64 24.21 -19.90 6.62
C ILE A 64 25.04 -18.77 7.22
N CYS A 65 24.45 -17.59 7.44
CA CYS A 65 25.13 -16.47 8.09
C CYS A 65 25.60 -16.82 9.51
N VAL A 66 24.77 -17.52 10.30
CA VAL A 66 25.18 -17.99 11.63
C VAL A 66 26.35 -18.97 11.56
N LEU A 67 26.31 -19.95 10.64
CA LEU A 67 27.41 -20.90 10.45
C LEU A 67 28.69 -20.21 9.99
N GLN A 68 28.58 -19.22 9.10
CA GLN A 68 29.71 -18.41 8.66
C GLN A 68 30.32 -17.63 9.84
N LEU A 69 29.50 -16.99 10.68
CA LEU A 69 30.00 -16.31 11.89
C LEU A 69 30.67 -17.26 12.88
N VAL A 70 30.13 -18.48 13.05
CA VAL A 70 30.74 -19.50 13.89
C VAL A 70 32.07 -19.99 13.32
N ALA A 71 32.13 -20.19 12.00
CA ALA A 71 33.34 -20.58 11.30
C ALA A 71 34.41 -19.48 11.39
N ASP A 72 34.06 -18.23 11.09
CA ASP A 72 34.94 -17.07 11.19
C ASP A 72 35.48 -16.90 12.62
N ARG A 73 34.60 -17.02 13.62
CA ARG A 73 35.00 -16.98 15.03
C ARG A 73 35.96 -18.12 15.38
N SER A 74 35.76 -19.31 14.83
CA SER A 74 36.64 -20.45 15.08
C SER A 74 38.01 -20.30 14.41
N VAL A 75 38.02 -19.78 13.18
CA VAL A 75 39.23 -19.44 12.43
C VAL A 75 40.01 -18.36 13.18
N ALA A 76 39.34 -17.28 13.59
CA ALA A 76 39.95 -16.20 14.38
C ALA A 76 40.47 -16.69 15.76
N SER A 77 39.80 -17.67 16.36
CA SER A 77 40.22 -18.27 17.63
C SER A 77 41.29 -19.37 17.47
N GLY A 78 41.69 -19.75 16.26
CA GLY A 78 42.66 -20.82 16.00
C GLY A 78 42.17 -22.24 16.32
N ARG A 79 40.87 -22.43 16.61
CA ARG A 79 40.30 -23.76 16.88
C ARG A 79 39.91 -24.42 15.55
N ARG A 80 40.65 -25.45 15.15
CA ARG A 80 40.32 -26.30 13.98
C ARG A 80 39.06 -27.10 14.30
N ILE A 81 37.93 -26.74 13.70
CA ILE A 81 36.71 -27.57 13.75
C ILE A 81 36.87 -28.64 12.68
N TYR A 82 37.23 -29.86 13.07
CA TYR A 82 37.02 -31.03 12.23
C TYR A 82 35.51 -31.30 12.18
N ALA A 83 34.97 -31.34 10.97
CA ALA A 83 33.55 -31.54 10.71
C ALA A 83 33.04 -32.82 11.42
N ILE A 84 32.02 -32.67 12.26
CA ILE A 84 31.24 -33.82 12.74
C ILE A 84 30.28 -34.17 11.61
N THR A 85 30.73 -35.06 10.73
CA THR A 85 29.87 -35.79 9.81
C THR A 85 29.31 -36.98 10.57
N GLY A 86 28.02 -36.93 10.87
CA GLY A 86 27.23 -38.04 11.41
C GLY A 86 25.86 -38.04 10.73
#